data_AF-A0A0Q8M1R4-F1
#
_entry.id   AF-A0A0Q8M1R4-F1
#
_cell.length_a   1.000
_cell.length_b   1.000
_cell.length_c   1.000
_cell.angle_alpha   90.00
_cell.angle_beta   90.00
_cell.angle_gamma   90.00
#
_symmetry.space_group_name_H-M   'P 1'
#
loop_
_entity.id
_entity.type
_entity.pdbx_description
1 polymer ?
#
loop_
_entity_poly.entity_id
_entity_poly.type
_entity_poly.pdbx_seq_one_letter_code
_entity_poly.pdbx_strand_id
1 'polypeptide(L)'
;MIEDEYQPWTRLRGRALPCAACGVAVSAIYPERVEVLEVPLRAVKVGFENGFRHVSDSLDAQVTRCDQCWRIRESAVDMLRANPDVKRAIGSPEIALYRLELALSALDALGVTDHRVIDEHTKTGRAIMRLIDKYAAAGGGAWWSSHARRAGGQRVFDTPASSSRWSHLGTAEHVALHRVRVEEFRERTERPKPVALTDYDGRPSGCMLCGVGTVDVLPSLASHAWTAMEADAQAIGGRPTPEPIEGAVCPRCDKAIDAAGGVGQSAMRASILDYLGANFGPRWETAAPDFGVVGWAVLRGVQPNATAWDHVDLSPLSEEIAPFATARRSA
;
A
#
# COMPACT_ATOMS: atom_id res chain seq x y z
N MET A 1 -53.83 -6.69 -17.05
CA MET A 1 -52.77 -7.10 -17.99
C MET A 1 -51.96 -5.86 -18.29
N ILE A 2 -50.82 -5.71 -17.62
CA ILE A 2 -49.85 -4.65 -17.92
C ILE A 2 -48.94 -5.31 -18.96
N GLU A 3 -48.90 -4.76 -20.16
CA GLU A 3 -48.08 -5.28 -21.26
C GLU A 3 -46.65 -5.52 -20.79
N ASP A 4 -46.08 -6.68 -21.16
CA ASP A 4 -44.67 -7.03 -21.00
C ASP A 4 -43.85 -6.09 -21.90
N GLU A 5 -43.78 -4.83 -21.52
CA GLU A 5 -42.94 -3.85 -22.18
C GLU A 5 -41.50 -4.28 -21.95
N TYR A 6 -40.82 -4.61 -23.05
CA TYR A 6 -39.42 -5.04 -23.05
C TYR A 6 -38.59 -3.91 -22.48
N GLN A 7 -38.32 -3.99 -21.19
CA GLN A 7 -37.48 -3.06 -20.48
C GLN A 7 -36.07 -3.16 -21.09
N PRO A 8 -35.55 -2.12 -21.79
CA PRO A 8 -34.38 -2.25 -22.67
C PRO A 8 -33.07 -2.55 -21.92
N TRP A 9 -33.13 -2.69 -20.60
CA TRP A 9 -32.01 -2.90 -19.68
C TRP A 9 -31.70 -4.37 -19.36
N THR A 10 -32.51 -5.35 -19.80
CA THR A 10 -32.19 -6.76 -19.59
C THR A 10 -32.25 -7.56 -20.88
N ARG A 11 -31.16 -8.27 -21.21
CA ARG A 11 -31.20 -9.37 -22.19
C ARG A 11 -32.01 -10.58 -21.71
N LEU A 12 -32.54 -10.52 -20.49
CA LEU A 12 -33.32 -11.56 -19.83
C LEU A 12 -34.81 -11.22 -19.93
N ARG A 13 -35.63 -12.24 -20.22
CA ARG A 13 -37.10 -12.12 -20.23
C ARG A 13 -37.60 -11.92 -18.79
N GLY A 14 -38.53 -11.00 -18.60
CA GLY A 14 -39.16 -10.69 -17.31
C GLY A 14 -38.58 -9.44 -16.62
N ARG A 15 -39.24 -8.99 -15.55
CA ARG A 15 -38.90 -7.80 -14.75
C ARG A 15 -37.64 -7.98 -13.90
N ALA A 16 -36.51 -8.34 -14.52
CA ALA A 16 -35.23 -8.43 -13.85
C ALA A 16 -34.55 -7.06 -13.80
N LEU A 17 -33.83 -6.78 -12.71
CA LEU A 17 -32.97 -5.61 -12.57
C LEU A 17 -31.53 -6.08 -12.26
N PRO A 18 -30.50 -5.36 -12.72
CA PRO A 18 -29.13 -5.69 -12.37
C PRO A 18 -28.87 -5.40 -10.88
N CYS A 19 -28.08 -6.27 -10.25
CA CYS A 19 -27.51 -5.98 -8.94
C CYS A 19 -26.49 -4.83 -9.06
N ALA A 20 -26.70 -3.73 -8.34
CA ALA A 20 -25.85 -2.54 -8.37
C ALA A 20 -24.36 -2.81 -8.02
N ALA A 21 -24.10 -3.87 -7.27
CA ALA A 21 -22.74 -4.31 -6.92
C ALA A 21 -22.20 -5.34 -7.92
N CYS A 22 -22.79 -6.53 -8.03
CA CYS A 22 -22.19 -7.64 -8.78
C CYS A 22 -22.77 -7.88 -10.18
N GLY A 23 -23.75 -7.09 -10.63
CA GLY A 23 -24.32 -7.16 -11.98
C GLY A 23 -25.22 -8.37 -12.26
N VAL A 24 -25.42 -9.28 -11.30
CA VAL A 24 -26.31 -10.43 -11.47
C VAL A 24 -27.76 -9.96 -11.60
N ALA A 25 -28.53 -10.65 -12.42
CA ALA A 25 -29.94 -10.40 -12.60
C ALA A 25 -30.75 -10.83 -11.38
N VAL A 26 -31.59 -9.93 -10.90
CA VAL A 26 -32.44 -10.13 -9.74
C VAL A 26 -33.88 -9.83 -10.15
N SER A 27 -34.81 -10.71 -9.82
CA SER A 27 -36.22 -10.48 -10.08
C SER A 27 -36.72 -9.31 -9.21
N ALA A 28 -37.32 -8.29 -9.83
CA ALA A 28 -37.84 -7.10 -9.16
C ALA A 28 -39.19 -7.36 -8.47
N ILE A 29 -39.23 -8.39 -7.61
CA ILE A 29 -40.43 -8.80 -6.87
C ILE A 29 -40.72 -7.83 -5.70
N TYR A 30 -39.68 -7.10 -5.25
CA TYR A 30 -39.71 -6.21 -4.09
C TYR A 30 -39.45 -4.76 -4.53
N PRO A 31 -40.49 -3.96 -4.82
CA PRO A 31 -40.36 -2.57 -5.26
C PRO A 31 -39.56 -1.70 -4.28
N GLU A 32 -39.61 -2.00 -2.98
CA GLU A 32 -38.90 -1.29 -1.92
C GLU A 32 -37.38 -1.49 -1.94
N ARG A 33 -36.89 -2.46 -2.71
CA ARG A 33 -35.45 -2.73 -2.91
C ARG A 33 -34.92 -2.19 -4.23
N VAL A 34 -35.75 -1.46 -4.98
CA VAL A 34 -35.33 -0.82 -6.23
C VAL A 34 -34.67 0.51 -5.89
N GLU A 35 -33.40 0.64 -6.28
CA GLU A 35 -32.61 1.85 -6.16
C GLU A 35 -32.54 2.54 -7.53
N VAL A 36 -32.40 3.87 -7.54
CA VAL A 36 -32.17 4.64 -8.77
C VAL A 36 -30.68 4.97 -8.87
N LEU A 37 -30.04 4.46 -9.91
CA LEU A 37 -28.68 4.78 -10.28
C LEU A 37 -28.69 5.91 -11.30
N GLU A 38 -28.25 7.09 -10.87
CA GLU A 38 -27.97 8.18 -11.80
C GLU A 38 -26.74 7.85 -12.66
N VAL A 39 -26.95 7.80 -13.97
CA VAL A 39 -25.92 7.53 -14.98
C VAL A 39 -25.72 8.78 -15.82
N PRO A 40 -24.53 9.39 -15.84
CA PRO A 40 -24.31 10.60 -16.63
C PRO A 40 -24.52 10.30 -18.12
N LEU A 41 -25.30 11.16 -18.80
CA LEU A 41 -25.29 11.19 -20.25
C LEU A 41 -23.96 11.81 -20.65
N ARG A 42 -23.06 11.03 -21.26
CA ARG A 42 -21.87 11.64 -21.86
C ARG A 42 -22.38 12.62 -22.91
N ALA A 43 -22.04 13.91 -22.75
CA ALA A 43 -22.34 14.92 -23.74
C ALA A 43 -21.74 14.47 -25.08
N VAL A 44 -22.57 13.89 -25.93
CA VAL A 44 -22.23 13.74 -27.33
C VAL A 44 -22.21 15.18 -27.82
N LYS A 45 -21.03 15.70 -28.20
CA LYS A 45 -20.96 16.93 -28.99
C LYS A 45 -21.68 16.65 -30.31
N VAL A 46 -23.00 16.72 -30.32
CA VAL A 46 -23.76 16.73 -31.55
C VAL A 46 -23.67 18.16 -32.04
N GLY A 47 -22.86 18.38 -33.08
CA GLY A 47 -22.80 19.68 -33.75
C GLY A 47 -24.16 19.97 -34.35
N PHE A 48 -24.99 20.74 -33.65
CA PHE A 48 -26.20 21.34 -34.19
C PHE A 48 -25.99 22.85 -34.26
N GLU A 49 -26.24 23.42 -35.44
CA GLU A 49 -26.00 24.83 -35.76
C GLU A 49 -26.92 25.79 -34.98
N ASN A 50 -27.97 25.32 -34.29
CA ASN A 50 -28.99 26.18 -33.70
C ASN A 50 -29.42 25.74 -32.29
N GLY A 51 -28.64 26.11 -31.28
CA GLY A 51 -29.08 26.17 -29.88
C GLY A 51 -29.07 24.85 -29.09
N PHE A 52 -28.43 24.87 -27.92
CA PHE A 52 -28.43 23.74 -26.99
C PHE A 52 -29.76 23.69 -26.22
N ARG A 53 -30.55 22.63 -26.41
CA ARG A 53 -31.63 22.26 -25.49
C ARG A 53 -31.01 21.37 -24.41
N HIS A 54 -31.06 21.78 -23.15
CA HIS A 54 -30.65 20.93 -22.02
C HIS A 54 -31.62 19.73 -21.94
N VAL A 55 -31.24 18.62 -22.58
CA VAL A 55 -31.74 17.28 -22.23
C VAL A 55 -31.03 16.91 -20.93
N SER A 56 -31.72 16.30 -19.96
CA SER A 56 -31.17 15.99 -18.62
C SER A 56 -29.74 15.45 -18.70
N ASP A 57 -28.84 15.96 -17.87
CA ASP A 57 -27.41 15.59 -17.90
C ASP A 57 -27.16 14.12 -17.45
N SER A 58 -28.22 13.42 -17.03
CA SER A 58 -28.20 12.05 -16.55
C SER A 58 -29.44 11.26 -16.97
N LEU A 59 -29.29 9.94 -16.93
CA LEU A 59 -30.31 8.90 -17.09
C LEU A 59 -30.48 8.17 -15.76
N ASP A 60 -31.72 8.05 -15.30
CA ASP A 60 -32.06 7.27 -14.13
C ASP A 60 -32.23 5.79 -14.50
N ALA A 61 -31.27 4.97 -14.09
CA ALA A 61 -31.32 3.52 -14.28
C ALA A 61 -31.82 2.83 -13.00
N GLN A 62 -32.85 2.00 -13.11
CA GLN A 62 -33.32 1.20 -11.98
C GLN A 62 -32.36 0.03 -11.73
N VAL A 63 -31.95 -0.15 -10.48
CA VAL A 63 -31.06 -1.22 -10.04
C VAL A 63 -31.61 -1.84 -8.75
N THR A 64 -31.07 -2.98 -8.34
CA THR A 64 -31.40 -3.57 -7.04
C THR A 64 -30.18 -4.28 -6.46
N ARG A 65 -30.35 -5.15 -5.47
CA ARG A 65 -29.27 -5.94 -4.85
C ARG A 65 -29.71 -7.40 -4.74
N CYS A 66 -28.81 -8.31 -5.10
CA CYS A 66 -29.02 -9.74 -4.84
C CYS A 66 -28.81 -10.05 -3.36
N ASP A 67 -29.33 -11.18 -2.88
CA ASP A 67 -29.25 -11.56 -1.46
C ASP A 67 -27.81 -11.60 -0.93
N GLN A 68 -26.86 -12.03 -1.76
CA GLN A 68 -25.46 -12.10 -1.34
C GLN A 68 -24.82 -10.71 -1.20
N CYS A 69 -25.16 -9.75 -2.06
CA CYS A 69 -24.71 -8.37 -1.92
C CYS A 69 -25.44 -7.64 -0.77
N TRP A 70 -26.66 -8.06 -0.42
CA TRP A 70 -27.33 -7.64 0.82
C TRP A 70 -26.58 -8.12 2.06
N ARG A 71 -26.21 -9.41 2.13
CA ARG A 71 -25.41 -9.95 3.24
C ARG A 71 -24.07 -9.25 3.39
N ILE A 72 -23.38 -8.94 2.30
CA ILE A 72 -22.11 -8.17 2.35
C ILE A 72 -22.34 -6.81 3.01
N ARG A 73 -23.43 -6.11 2.65
CA ARG A 73 -23.79 -4.82 3.24
C ARG A 73 -24.16 -4.94 4.72
N GLU A 74 -24.95 -5.94 5.10
CA GLU A 74 -25.30 -6.21 6.50
C GLU A 74 -24.06 -6.51 7.35
N SER A 75 -23.17 -7.37 6.85
CA SER A 75 -21.88 -7.65 7.50
C SER A 75 -21.06 -6.38 7.67
N ALA A 76 -21.02 -5.48 6.67
CA ALA A 76 -20.32 -4.21 6.78
C ALA A 76 -20.95 -3.30 7.87
N VAL A 77 -22.28 -3.27 7.97
CA VAL A 77 -22.99 -2.53 9.04
C VAL A 77 -22.61 -3.07 10.42
N ASP A 78 -22.64 -4.39 10.59
CA ASP A 78 -22.33 -5.04 11.86
C ASP A 78 -20.86 -4.87 12.26
N MET A 79 -19.93 -5.00 11.31
CA MET A 79 -18.50 -4.74 11.55
C MET A 79 -18.24 -3.30 12.00
N LEU A 80 -18.89 -2.32 11.36
CA LEU A 80 -18.75 -0.91 11.75
C LEU A 80 -19.47 -0.60 13.07
N ARG A 81 -20.56 -1.30 13.40
CA ARG A 81 -21.22 -1.20 14.72
C ARG A 81 -20.30 -1.72 15.82
N ALA A 82 -19.59 -2.83 15.56
CA ALA A 82 -18.63 -3.42 16.49
C ALA A 82 -17.33 -2.58 16.62
N ASN A 83 -16.98 -1.76 15.63
CA ASN A 83 -15.74 -0.97 15.59
C ASN A 83 -16.03 0.54 15.39
N PRO A 84 -16.54 1.25 16.42
CA PRO A 84 -16.93 2.67 16.29
C PRO A 84 -15.74 3.63 16.08
N ASP A 85 -14.51 3.20 16.36
CA ASP A 85 -13.27 3.92 16.03
C ASP A 85 -13.05 4.07 14.52
N VAL A 86 -13.40 3.06 13.72
CA VAL A 86 -13.32 3.10 12.25
C VAL A 86 -14.23 4.20 11.70
N LYS A 87 -15.47 4.28 12.19
CA LYS A 87 -16.42 5.34 11.79
C LYS A 87 -15.87 6.74 12.11
N ARG A 88 -15.28 6.91 13.31
CA ARG A 88 -14.68 8.17 13.73
C ARG A 88 -13.47 8.57 12.88
N ALA A 89 -12.62 7.60 12.51
CA ALA A 89 -11.45 7.86 11.68
C ALA A 89 -11.83 8.30 10.26
N ILE A 90 -12.90 7.75 9.68
CA ILE A 90 -13.38 8.11 8.33
C ILE A 90 -14.21 9.41 8.34
N GLY A 91 -14.88 9.73 9.45
CA GLY A 91 -15.61 10.99 9.64
C GLY A 91 -17.08 10.97 9.16
N SER A 92 -17.50 9.97 8.37
CA SER A 92 -18.91 9.74 8.01
C SER A 92 -19.28 8.25 8.08
N PRO A 93 -20.35 7.88 8.79
CA PRO A 93 -20.86 6.50 8.83
C PRO A 93 -21.21 5.93 7.45
N GLU A 94 -21.79 6.75 6.58
CA GLU A 94 -22.22 6.37 5.24
C GLU A 94 -21.02 6.11 4.33
N ILE A 95 -20.00 6.98 4.39
CA ILE A 95 -18.75 6.79 3.66
C ILE A 95 -18.01 5.55 4.17
N ALA A 96 -17.97 5.34 5.49
CA ALA A 96 -17.37 4.15 6.08
C ALA A 96 -18.05 2.86 5.62
N LEU A 97 -19.39 2.83 5.65
CA LEU A 97 -20.19 1.71 5.17
C LEU A 97 -19.93 1.45 3.69
N TYR A 98 -20.02 2.48 2.86
CA TYR A 98 -19.79 2.37 1.42
C TYR A 98 -18.39 1.81 1.12
N ARG A 99 -17.33 2.38 1.73
CA ARG A 99 -15.95 1.93 1.51
C ARG A 99 -15.70 0.50 1.98
N LEU A 100 -16.25 0.12 3.13
CA LEU A 100 -16.14 -1.26 3.62
C LEU A 100 -16.89 -2.24 2.71
N GLU A 101 -18.06 -1.86 2.23
CA GLU A 101 -18.86 -2.66 1.29
C GLU A 101 -18.11 -2.87 -0.05
N LEU A 102 -17.45 -1.83 -0.56
CA LEU A 102 -16.57 -1.95 -1.74
C LEU A 102 -15.42 -2.94 -1.49
N ALA A 103 -14.77 -2.85 -0.33
CA ALA A 103 -13.65 -3.71 0.01
C ALA A 103 -14.08 -5.19 0.17
N LEU A 104 -15.20 -5.46 0.83
CA LEU A 104 -15.75 -6.81 0.95
C LEU A 104 -16.22 -7.36 -0.40
N SER A 105 -16.78 -6.51 -1.26
CA SER A 105 -17.14 -6.87 -2.63
C SER A 105 -15.93 -7.27 -3.46
N ALA A 106 -14.78 -6.60 -3.28
CA ALA A 106 -13.53 -6.97 -3.94
C ALA A 106 -13.05 -8.36 -3.53
N LEU A 107 -13.15 -8.71 -2.24
CA LEU A 107 -12.82 -10.06 -1.76
C LEU A 107 -13.76 -11.11 -2.36
N ASP A 108 -15.06 -10.84 -2.39
CA ASP A 108 -16.06 -11.73 -2.99
C ASP A 108 -15.85 -11.91 -4.51
N ALA A 109 -15.49 -10.84 -5.23
CA ALA A 109 -15.13 -10.90 -6.65
C ALA A 109 -13.86 -11.73 -6.94
N LEU A 110 -12.92 -11.76 -5.99
CA LEU A 110 -11.73 -12.61 -6.02
C LEU A 110 -12.00 -14.06 -5.58
N GLY A 111 -13.23 -14.39 -5.17
CA GLY A 111 -13.58 -15.69 -4.60
C GLY A 111 -12.99 -15.94 -3.21
N VAL A 112 -12.55 -14.89 -2.50
CA VAL A 112 -12.03 -14.98 -1.14
C VAL A 112 -13.21 -14.98 -0.17
N THR A 113 -13.85 -16.14 -0.02
CA THR A 113 -15.02 -16.36 0.84
C THR A 113 -14.71 -17.15 2.11
N ASP A 114 -13.44 -17.54 2.30
CA ASP A 114 -12.99 -18.26 3.48
C ASP A 114 -13.17 -17.41 4.75
N HIS A 115 -13.93 -17.94 5.71
CA HIS A 115 -14.27 -17.25 6.96
C HIS A 115 -13.02 -16.84 7.74
N ARG A 116 -11.96 -17.66 7.76
CA ARG A 116 -10.73 -17.34 8.50
C ARG A 116 -10.03 -16.14 7.87
N VAL A 117 -9.97 -16.08 6.55
CA VAL A 117 -9.42 -14.90 5.86
C VAL A 117 -10.25 -13.66 6.20
N ILE A 118 -11.58 -13.72 6.04
CA ILE A 118 -12.47 -12.59 6.35
C ILE A 118 -12.30 -12.14 7.81
N ASP A 119 -12.24 -13.07 8.77
CA ASP A 119 -12.03 -12.78 10.19
C ASP A 119 -10.69 -12.07 10.44
N GLU A 120 -9.59 -12.55 9.85
CA GLU A 120 -8.27 -11.89 9.96
C GLU A 120 -8.32 -10.43 9.49
N HIS A 121 -9.10 -10.16 8.45
CA HIS A 121 -9.27 -8.82 7.89
C HIS A 121 -10.22 -7.92 8.69
N THR A 122 -11.06 -8.49 9.55
CA THR A 122 -12.19 -7.77 10.17
C THR A 122 -12.21 -7.82 11.69
N LYS A 123 -11.29 -8.56 12.32
CA LYS A 123 -11.20 -8.75 13.78
C LYS A 123 -10.96 -7.47 14.58
N THR A 124 -10.31 -6.47 14.00
CA THR A 124 -9.95 -5.22 14.69
C THR A 124 -10.23 -4.02 13.80
N GLY A 125 -10.53 -2.86 14.39
CA GLY A 125 -10.70 -1.60 13.65
C GLY A 125 -9.50 -1.29 12.73
N ARG A 126 -8.26 -1.54 13.19
CA ARG A 126 -7.05 -1.39 12.36
C ARG A 126 -7.02 -2.36 11.17
N ALA A 127 -7.50 -3.59 11.32
CA ALA A 127 -7.60 -4.54 10.22
C ALA A 127 -8.66 -4.10 9.20
N ILE A 128 -9.81 -3.62 9.67
CA ILE A 128 -10.87 -3.07 8.83
C ILE A 128 -10.38 -1.86 8.03
N MET A 129 -9.67 -0.91 8.67
CA MET A 129 -9.07 0.23 7.97
C MET A 129 -8.09 -0.23 6.89
N ARG A 130 -7.18 -1.16 7.21
CA ARG A 130 -6.26 -1.73 6.20
C ARG A 130 -6.99 -2.43 5.06
N LEU A 131 -8.08 -3.12 5.33
CA LEU A 131 -8.92 -3.75 4.31
C LEU A 131 -9.53 -2.68 3.39
N ILE A 132 -10.11 -1.61 3.97
CA ILE A 132 -10.68 -0.48 3.24
C ILE A 132 -9.61 0.18 2.35
N ASP A 133 -8.47 0.56 2.94
CA ASP A 133 -7.42 1.31 2.24
C ASP A 133 -6.88 0.55 1.03
N LYS A 134 -6.76 -0.78 1.14
CA LYS A 134 -6.25 -1.63 0.06
C LYS A 134 -7.29 -1.94 -1.00
N TYR A 135 -8.49 -2.35 -0.60
CA TYR A 135 -9.44 -2.97 -1.53
C TYR A 135 -10.57 -2.05 -1.99
N ALA A 136 -10.90 -0.96 -1.27
CA ALA A 136 -12.09 -0.17 -1.61
C ALA A 136 -12.00 0.45 -3.02
N ALA A 137 -10.81 0.92 -3.43
CA ALA A 137 -10.62 1.49 -4.77
C ALA A 137 -10.82 0.45 -5.89
N ALA A 138 -10.17 -0.71 -5.77
CA ALA A 138 -10.32 -1.80 -6.74
C ALA A 138 -11.75 -2.38 -6.74
N GLY A 139 -12.36 -2.53 -5.56
CA GLY A 139 -13.75 -2.95 -5.40
C GLY A 139 -14.74 -1.96 -6.02
N GLY A 140 -14.50 -0.65 -5.86
CA GLY A 140 -15.24 0.40 -6.54
C GLY A 140 -15.16 0.29 -8.05
N GLY A 141 -13.99 -0.02 -8.62
CA GLY A 141 -13.83 -0.27 -10.05
C GLY A 141 -14.56 -1.53 -10.54
N ALA A 142 -14.67 -2.54 -9.67
CA ALA A 142 -15.34 -3.81 -9.95
C ALA A 142 -16.88 -3.76 -9.80
N TRP A 143 -17.44 -2.73 -9.15
CA TRP A 143 -18.88 -2.62 -9.02
C TRP A 143 -19.58 -2.38 -10.36
N TRP A 144 -20.70 -3.09 -10.58
CA TRP A 144 -21.50 -2.96 -11.79
C TRP A 144 -22.01 -1.53 -11.97
N SER A 145 -22.46 -0.86 -10.91
CA SER A 145 -22.91 0.53 -10.98
C SER A 145 -21.81 1.51 -11.43
N SER A 146 -20.56 1.27 -11.01
CA SER A 146 -19.40 2.03 -11.52
C SER A 146 -19.14 1.74 -12.99
N HIS A 147 -19.28 0.49 -13.43
CA HIS A 147 -19.16 0.11 -14.84
C HIS A 147 -20.25 0.77 -15.69
N ALA A 148 -21.51 0.73 -15.24
CA ALA A 148 -22.66 1.39 -15.84
C ALA A 148 -22.46 2.91 -15.98
N ARG A 149 -22.02 3.58 -14.90
CA ARG A 149 -21.68 5.02 -14.92
C ARG A 149 -20.55 5.34 -15.90
N ARG A 150 -19.50 4.51 -15.95
CA ARG A 150 -18.39 4.70 -16.90
C ARG A 150 -18.84 4.53 -18.34
N ALA A 151 -19.73 3.58 -18.63
CA ALA A 151 -20.28 3.35 -19.96
C ALA A 151 -21.09 4.57 -20.45
N GLY A 152 -21.85 5.21 -19.54
CA GLY A 152 -22.69 6.37 -19.84
C GLY A 152 -24.01 6.01 -20.52
N GLY A 153 -24.94 6.96 -20.62
CA GLY A 153 -26.35 6.68 -20.96
C GLY A 153 -26.65 5.89 -22.23
N GLN A 154 -25.86 6.02 -23.31
CA GLN A 154 -26.11 5.22 -24.53
C GLN A 154 -25.60 3.77 -24.42
N ARG A 155 -24.61 3.52 -23.57
CA ARG A 155 -23.94 2.21 -23.43
C ARG A 155 -24.28 1.51 -22.12
N VAL A 156 -25.01 2.14 -21.21
CA VAL A 156 -25.46 1.46 -19.98
C VAL A 156 -26.33 0.24 -20.32
N PHE A 157 -27.08 0.30 -21.42
CA PHE A 157 -27.87 -0.83 -21.94
C PHE A 157 -26.99 -1.97 -22.49
N ASP A 158 -25.72 -1.69 -22.82
CA ASP A 158 -24.72 -2.70 -23.19
C ASP A 158 -24.10 -3.39 -21.97
N THR A 159 -24.53 -3.03 -20.75
CA THR A 159 -24.07 -3.64 -19.49
C THR A 159 -25.17 -4.52 -18.88
N PRO A 160 -25.77 -5.46 -19.62
CA PRO A 160 -26.97 -6.15 -19.18
C PRO A 160 -26.72 -6.92 -17.88
N ALA A 161 -27.81 -7.08 -17.12
CA ALA A 161 -27.82 -8.01 -16.00
C ALA A 161 -27.39 -9.42 -16.45
N SER A 162 -26.54 -10.07 -15.65
CA SER A 162 -25.96 -11.37 -15.96
C SER A 162 -26.60 -12.51 -15.19
N SER A 163 -26.49 -13.75 -15.68
CA SER A 163 -26.84 -14.94 -14.91
C SER A 163 -25.82 -15.28 -13.81
N SER A 164 -24.62 -14.71 -13.85
CA SER A 164 -23.56 -14.96 -12.87
C SER A 164 -23.02 -13.66 -12.28
N ARG A 165 -22.56 -13.75 -11.02
CA ARG A 165 -21.98 -12.61 -10.30
C ARG A 165 -20.63 -12.25 -10.92
N TRP A 166 -20.34 -10.95 -10.99
CA TRP A 166 -19.06 -10.40 -11.45
C TRP A 166 -18.69 -10.71 -12.90
N SER A 167 -19.62 -11.23 -13.72
CA SER A 167 -19.33 -11.55 -15.12
C SER A 167 -19.09 -10.32 -16.00
N HIS A 168 -19.42 -9.12 -15.50
CA HIS A 168 -19.14 -7.86 -16.18
C HIS A 168 -17.69 -7.41 -15.99
N LEU A 169 -16.91 -8.07 -15.13
CA LEU A 169 -15.49 -7.75 -14.95
C LEU A 169 -14.68 -8.18 -16.16
N GLY A 170 -13.94 -7.23 -16.73
CA GLY A 170 -12.96 -7.51 -17.77
C GLY A 170 -11.62 -7.94 -17.19
N THR A 171 -10.69 -8.27 -18.08
CA THR A 171 -9.31 -8.64 -17.71
C THR A 171 -8.62 -7.55 -16.89
N ALA A 172 -8.85 -6.28 -17.20
CA ALA A 172 -8.23 -5.15 -16.49
C ALA A 172 -8.68 -5.08 -15.03
N GLU A 173 -9.99 -5.20 -14.76
CA GLU A 173 -10.53 -5.23 -13.40
C GLU A 173 -10.04 -6.46 -12.62
N HIS A 174 -10.00 -7.64 -13.25
CA HIS A 174 -9.46 -8.84 -12.61
C HIS A 174 -7.98 -8.68 -12.24
N VAL A 175 -7.15 -8.13 -13.14
CA VAL A 175 -5.73 -7.86 -12.87
C VAL A 175 -5.58 -6.84 -11.73
N ALA A 176 -6.41 -5.79 -11.68
CA ALA A 176 -6.37 -4.81 -10.60
C ALA A 176 -6.69 -5.45 -9.24
N LEU A 177 -7.76 -6.26 -9.15
CA LEU A 177 -8.11 -6.99 -7.94
C LEU A 177 -7.01 -7.97 -7.51
N HIS A 178 -6.48 -8.76 -8.45
CA HIS A 178 -5.40 -9.71 -8.16
C HIS A 178 -4.12 -9.01 -7.71
N ARG A 179 -3.78 -7.83 -8.26
CA ARG A 179 -2.61 -7.05 -7.85
C ARG A 179 -2.69 -6.67 -6.37
N VAL A 180 -3.82 -6.11 -5.94
CA VAL A 180 -4.04 -5.76 -4.52
C VAL A 180 -3.89 -6.99 -3.63
N ARG A 181 -4.42 -8.15 -4.06
CA ARG A 181 -4.30 -9.39 -3.30
C ARG A 181 -2.86 -9.91 -3.22
N VAL A 182 -2.11 -9.85 -4.32
CA VAL A 182 -0.69 -10.26 -4.36
C VAL A 182 0.16 -9.35 -3.48
N GLU A 183 -0.05 -8.04 -3.55
CA GLU A 183 0.64 -7.06 -2.70
C GLU A 183 0.38 -7.32 -1.22
N GLU A 184 -0.88 -7.56 -0.86
CA GLU A 184 -1.20 -7.92 0.51
C GLU A 184 -0.57 -9.24 0.94
N PHE A 185 -0.68 -10.28 0.11
CA PHE A 185 -0.09 -11.58 0.42
C PHE A 185 1.42 -11.43 0.64
N ARG A 186 2.09 -10.68 -0.25
CA ARG A 186 3.50 -10.34 -0.13
C ARG A 186 3.78 -9.69 1.22
N GLU A 187 3.09 -8.62 1.61
CA GLU A 187 3.32 -7.97 2.92
C GLU A 187 3.22 -8.92 4.12
N ARG A 188 2.38 -9.95 4.05
CA ARG A 188 2.21 -10.92 5.15
C ARG A 188 3.27 -12.03 5.13
N THR A 189 3.63 -12.51 3.95
CA THR A 189 4.49 -13.69 3.78
C THR A 189 5.94 -13.36 3.50
N GLU A 190 6.23 -12.14 3.08
CA GLU A 190 7.57 -11.71 2.80
C GLU A 190 8.42 -11.74 4.08
N ARG A 191 9.65 -12.19 3.93
CA ARG A 191 10.62 -12.31 5.01
C ARG A 191 11.91 -11.64 4.57
N PRO A 192 12.65 -10.99 5.48
CA PRO A 192 13.94 -10.42 5.16
C PRO A 192 14.85 -11.47 4.53
N LYS A 193 15.58 -11.05 3.49
CA LYS A 193 16.62 -11.84 2.83
C LYS A 193 17.89 -11.00 2.76
N PRO A 194 19.07 -11.65 2.80
CA PRO A 194 20.33 -10.95 2.68
C PRO A 194 20.46 -10.39 1.26
N VAL A 195 20.78 -9.11 1.16
CA VAL A 195 21.13 -8.40 -0.06
C VAL A 195 22.56 -7.89 0.07
N ALA A 196 23.45 -8.39 -0.77
CA ALA A 196 24.85 -7.98 -0.80
C ALA A 196 25.01 -6.63 -1.51
N LEU A 197 25.99 -5.84 -1.07
CA LEU A 197 26.49 -4.71 -1.82
C LEU A 197 27.57 -5.18 -2.79
N THR A 198 27.49 -4.71 -4.03
CA THR A 198 28.54 -4.90 -5.03
C THR A 198 29.01 -3.56 -5.56
N ASP A 199 30.29 -3.46 -5.91
CA ASP A 199 30.82 -2.31 -6.66
C ASP A 199 30.38 -2.33 -8.14
N TYR A 200 30.84 -1.35 -8.91
CA TYR A 200 30.55 -1.23 -10.34
C TYR A 200 31.05 -2.43 -11.17
N ASP A 201 32.08 -3.13 -10.71
CA ASP A 201 32.63 -4.33 -11.36
C ASP A 201 31.92 -5.61 -10.90
N GLY A 202 30.88 -5.49 -10.07
CA GLY A 202 30.14 -6.62 -9.51
C GLY A 202 30.89 -7.37 -8.40
N ARG A 203 31.95 -6.79 -7.83
CA ARG A 203 32.71 -7.40 -6.73
C ARG A 203 32.07 -7.07 -5.38
N PRO A 204 32.23 -7.93 -4.36
CA PRO A 204 31.73 -7.64 -3.03
C PRO A 204 32.27 -6.30 -2.51
N SER A 205 31.37 -5.45 -2.01
CA SER A 205 31.69 -4.16 -1.42
C SER A 205 30.98 -4.00 -0.08
N GLY A 206 31.32 -2.95 0.67
CA GLY A 206 30.80 -2.67 2.00
C GLY A 206 30.19 -1.27 2.07
N CYS A 207 29.27 -1.08 3.03
CA CYS A 207 28.80 0.25 3.38
C CYS A 207 29.99 1.20 3.57
N MET A 208 29.98 2.37 2.91
CA MET A 208 31.12 3.27 2.92
C MET A 208 31.54 3.75 4.31
N LEU A 209 30.61 3.71 5.29
CA LEU A 209 30.85 4.04 6.68
C LEU A 209 31.18 2.79 7.50
N CYS A 210 30.20 1.92 7.76
CA CYS A 210 30.36 0.81 8.72
C CYS A 210 30.95 -0.47 8.11
N GLY A 211 31.17 -0.51 6.80
CA GLY A 211 31.79 -1.62 6.10
C GLY A 211 30.93 -2.85 5.89
N VAL A 212 29.70 -2.91 6.42
CA VAL A 212 28.85 -4.12 6.28
C VAL A 212 28.59 -4.44 4.81
N GLY A 213 28.85 -5.68 4.40
CA GLY A 213 28.72 -6.11 3.00
C GLY A 213 27.33 -6.65 2.62
N THR A 214 26.50 -6.97 3.61
CA THR A 214 25.16 -7.53 3.41
C THR A 214 24.16 -6.92 4.38
N VAL A 215 22.92 -6.74 3.93
CA VAL A 215 21.81 -6.30 4.78
C VAL A 215 20.59 -7.18 4.57
N ASP A 216 19.89 -7.51 5.66
CA ASP A 216 18.62 -8.21 5.58
C ASP A 216 17.50 -7.22 5.30
N VAL A 217 16.90 -7.32 4.11
CA VAL A 217 15.78 -6.48 3.69
C VAL A 217 14.66 -7.32 3.10
N LEU A 218 13.44 -6.80 3.12
CA LEU A 218 12.35 -7.43 2.38
C LEU A 218 12.69 -7.47 0.89
N PRO A 219 12.48 -8.58 0.16
CA PRO A 219 12.70 -8.66 -1.28
C PRO A 219 12.08 -7.50 -2.08
N SER A 220 10.91 -7.01 -1.68
CA SER A 220 10.23 -5.84 -2.26
C SER A 220 10.98 -4.52 -2.10
N LEU A 221 11.95 -4.46 -1.20
CA LEU A 221 12.82 -3.31 -0.91
C LEU A 221 14.28 -3.55 -1.33
N ALA A 222 14.60 -4.68 -1.97
CA ALA A 222 15.97 -5.05 -2.32
C ALA A 222 16.67 -4.03 -3.23
N SER A 223 15.94 -3.41 -4.17
CA SER A 223 16.45 -2.34 -5.04
C SER A 223 16.75 -1.03 -4.30
N HIS A 224 16.29 -0.90 -3.05
CA HIS A 224 16.48 0.25 -2.18
C HIS A 224 17.25 -0.12 -0.92
N ALA A 225 17.92 -1.28 -0.92
CA ALA A 225 18.69 -1.76 0.23
C ALA A 225 19.91 -0.87 0.53
N TRP A 226 20.39 -0.15 -0.48
CA TRP A 226 21.61 0.64 -0.47
C TRP A 226 21.35 2.02 -1.06
N THR A 227 21.78 3.07 -0.36
CA THR A 227 21.67 4.45 -0.83
C THR A 227 23.02 4.91 -1.37
N ALA A 228 23.09 5.32 -2.63
CA ALA A 228 24.31 5.87 -3.23
C ALA A 228 24.67 7.20 -2.56
N MET A 229 25.96 7.40 -2.27
CA MET A 229 26.48 8.54 -1.52
C MET A 229 27.88 8.91 -1.98
N GLU A 230 28.24 10.17 -1.73
CA GLU A 230 29.58 10.70 -1.94
C GLU A 230 30.07 11.35 -0.64
N ALA A 231 31.37 11.24 -0.36
CA ALA A 231 31.97 11.90 0.79
C ALA A 231 33.41 12.30 0.52
N ASP A 232 33.82 13.44 1.09
CA ASP A 232 35.24 13.78 1.19
C ASP A 232 35.96 12.74 2.05
N ALA A 233 37.11 12.24 1.58
CA ALA A 233 37.90 11.25 2.32
C ALA A 233 38.20 11.73 3.75
N GLN A 234 38.49 13.03 3.93
CA GLN A 234 38.75 13.62 5.24
C GLN A 234 37.51 13.63 6.16
N ALA A 235 36.30 13.84 5.61
CA ALA A 235 35.07 13.87 6.41
C ALA A 235 34.80 12.52 7.08
N ILE A 236 35.26 11.43 6.48
CA ILE A 236 35.16 10.05 7.00
C ILE A 236 36.49 9.52 7.58
N GLY A 237 37.41 10.40 7.97
CA GLY A 237 38.62 10.03 8.73
C GLY A 237 39.81 9.55 7.88
N GLY A 238 39.74 9.67 6.56
CA GLY A 238 40.81 9.38 5.63
C GLY A 238 41.79 10.53 5.42
N ARG A 239 42.82 10.28 4.61
CA ARG A 239 43.73 11.33 4.14
C ARG A 239 43.02 12.19 3.08
N PRO A 240 43.25 13.51 3.03
CA PRO A 240 42.68 14.36 2.00
C PRO A 240 43.00 13.85 0.59
N THR A 241 41.97 13.76 -0.25
CA THR A 241 42.06 13.44 -1.68
C THR A 241 41.41 14.56 -2.49
N PRO A 242 41.85 14.81 -3.73
CA PRO A 242 41.22 15.83 -4.58
C PRO A 242 39.83 15.42 -5.07
N GLU A 243 39.56 14.11 -5.16
CA GLU A 243 38.28 13.55 -5.61
C GLU A 243 37.48 13.02 -4.40
N PRO A 244 36.15 13.19 -4.41
CA PRO A 244 35.28 12.57 -3.42
C PRO A 244 35.27 11.04 -3.61
N ILE A 245 34.97 10.33 -2.53
CA ILE A 245 34.79 8.89 -2.56
C ILE A 245 33.31 8.60 -2.83
N GLU A 246 33.04 7.98 -3.96
CA GLU A 246 31.73 7.42 -4.29
C GLU A 246 31.54 6.06 -3.61
N GLY A 247 30.33 5.79 -3.11
CA GLY A 247 29.98 4.51 -2.53
C GLY A 247 28.49 4.38 -2.24
N ALA A 248 28.15 3.45 -1.36
CA ALA A 248 26.78 3.30 -0.89
C ALA A 248 26.74 3.11 0.63
N VAL A 249 25.63 3.49 1.25
CA VAL A 249 25.38 3.33 2.69
C VAL A 249 24.26 2.33 2.95
N CYS A 250 24.41 1.57 4.03
CA CYS A 250 23.34 0.70 4.51
C CYS A 250 22.23 1.52 5.20
N PRO A 251 21.02 0.97 5.39
CA PRO A 251 19.89 1.71 5.96
C PRO A 251 20.12 2.28 7.36
N ARG A 252 21.02 1.67 8.17
CA ARG A 252 21.43 2.23 9.47
C ARG A 252 22.22 3.52 9.30
N CYS A 253 23.23 3.48 8.44
CA CYS A 253 24.10 4.62 8.18
C CYS A 253 23.36 5.75 7.47
N ASP A 254 22.43 5.41 6.57
CA ASP A 254 21.56 6.36 5.88
C ASP A 254 20.72 7.19 6.87
N LYS A 255 20.03 6.53 7.82
CA LYS A 255 19.31 7.22 8.90
C LYS A 255 20.19 8.11 9.77
N ALA A 256 21.43 7.68 10.01
CA ALA A 256 22.38 8.46 10.80
C ALA A 256 22.88 9.70 10.02
N ILE A 257 23.02 9.60 8.70
CA ILE A 257 23.31 10.72 7.80
C ILE A 257 22.16 11.73 7.81
N ASP A 258 20.92 11.26 7.65
CA ASP A 258 19.73 12.11 7.71
C ASP A 258 19.64 12.88 9.03
N ALA A 259 19.88 12.20 10.14
CA ALA A 259 19.87 12.82 11.47
C ALA A 259 21.01 13.84 11.66
N ALA A 260 22.19 13.56 11.09
CA ALA A 260 23.36 14.44 11.18
C ALA A 260 23.35 15.60 10.16
N GLY A 261 22.48 15.54 9.15
CA GLY A 261 22.41 16.51 8.06
C GLY A 261 23.51 16.37 7.01
N GLY A 262 24.25 15.25 6.98
CA GLY A 262 25.31 15.01 6.00
C GLY A 262 26.25 13.86 6.36
N VAL A 263 27.08 13.46 5.39
CA VAL A 263 28.07 12.38 5.58
C VAL A 263 29.30 12.93 6.30
N GLY A 264 29.71 12.29 7.40
CA GLY A 264 30.92 12.66 8.13
C GLY A 264 30.97 12.06 9.54
N GLN A 265 31.88 12.57 10.38
CA GLN A 265 32.10 12.09 11.74
C GLN A 265 30.83 12.07 12.60
N SER A 266 29.96 13.10 12.49
CA SER A 266 28.69 13.15 13.22
C SER A 266 27.76 11.98 12.87
N ALA A 267 27.61 11.67 11.57
CA ALA A 267 26.81 10.54 11.11
C ALA A 267 27.41 9.20 11.52
N MET A 268 28.74 9.04 11.42
CA MET A 268 29.43 7.82 11.84
C MET A 268 29.23 7.57 13.34
N ARG A 269 29.39 8.61 14.16
CA ARG A 269 29.15 8.55 15.60
C ARG A 269 27.70 8.19 15.92
N ALA A 270 26.72 8.84 15.30
CA ALA A 270 25.31 8.51 15.49
C ALA A 270 25.03 7.03 15.12
N SER A 271 25.59 6.55 14.01
CA SER A 271 25.47 5.15 13.57
C SER A 271 26.14 4.15 14.51
N ILE A 272 27.29 4.48 15.10
CA ILE A 272 27.97 3.64 16.09
C ILE A 272 27.18 3.56 17.39
N LEU A 273 26.64 4.68 17.87
CA LEU A 273 25.83 4.69 19.09
C LEU A 273 24.53 3.87 18.91
N ASP A 274 23.88 3.98 17.75
CA ASP A 274 22.73 3.12 17.39
C ASP A 274 23.15 1.63 17.32
N TYR A 275 24.29 1.33 16.69
CA TYR A 275 24.82 -0.03 16.60
C TYR A 275 25.09 -0.65 17.98
N LEU A 276 25.65 0.12 18.90
CA LEU A 276 25.90 -0.32 20.28
C LEU A 276 24.63 -0.33 21.16
N GLY A 277 23.47 -0.02 20.59
CA GLY A 277 22.17 -0.06 21.28
C GLY A 277 21.97 1.07 22.28
N ALA A 278 22.76 2.14 22.17
CA ALA A 278 22.78 3.20 23.14
C ALA A 278 21.77 4.28 22.78
N ASN A 279 20.73 4.42 23.61
CA ASN A 279 19.60 5.31 23.35
C ASN A 279 19.84 6.65 24.04
N PHE A 280 20.72 7.47 23.45
CA PHE A 280 21.08 8.74 24.05
C PHE A 280 20.11 9.83 23.61
N GLY A 281 19.54 10.54 24.59
CA GLY A 281 18.81 11.78 24.31
C GLY A 281 19.74 12.89 23.77
N PRO A 282 19.18 14.03 23.36
CA PRO A 282 19.91 15.13 22.68
C PRO A 282 21.11 15.71 23.47
N ARG A 283 21.26 15.41 24.76
CA ARG A 283 22.39 15.87 25.58
C ARG A 283 23.73 15.19 25.26
N TRP A 284 23.75 14.02 24.61
CA TRP A 284 25.00 13.29 24.35
C TRP A 284 25.67 13.69 23.03
N GLU A 285 24.94 14.35 22.13
CA GLU A 285 25.47 14.89 20.87
C GLU A 285 26.65 15.83 21.12
N THR A 286 26.63 16.59 22.22
CA THR A 286 27.70 17.52 22.60
C THR A 286 28.80 16.94 23.48
N ALA A 287 28.60 15.75 24.09
CA ALA A 287 29.46 15.25 25.16
C ALA A 287 30.20 13.95 24.86
N ALA A 288 29.75 13.13 23.89
CA ALA A 288 30.48 11.91 23.59
C ALA A 288 31.91 12.21 23.14
N PRO A 289 32.86 11.34 23.51
CA PRO A 289 34.26 11.50 23.15
C PRO A 289 34.44 11.54 21.63
N ASP A 290 35.48 12.24 21.20
CA ASP A 290 36.00 12.14 19.84
C ASP A 290 36.83 10.86 19.76
N PHE A 291 36.17 9.73 19.48
CA PHE A 291 36.85 8.49 19.16
C PHE A 291 37.08 8.50 17.66
N GLY A 292 38.30 8.84 17.21
CA GLY A 292 38.59 9.04 15.79
C GLY A 292 38.16 7.86 14.92
N VAL A 293 36.96 7.96 14.32
CA VAL A 293 36.37 6.90 13.50
C VAL A 293 36.84 7.08 12.08
N VAL A 294 37.28 5.96 11.50
CA VAL A 294 37.64 5.87 10.11
C VAL A 294 36.54 5.10 9.41
N GLY A 295 35.91 5.69 8.40
CA GLY A 295 34.92 4.99 7.58
C GLY A 295 35.58 3.90 6.74
N TRP A 296 34.85 2.82 6.49
CA TRP A 296 35.38 1.67 5.75
C TRP A 296 35.90 2.03 4.36
N ALA A 297 35.25 2.96 3.64
CA ALA A 297 35.61 3.30 2.26
C ALA A 297 36.99 3.97 2.10
N VAL A 298 37.59 4.52 3.17
CA VAL A 298 38.97 5.03 3.10
C VAL A 298 40.02 3.95 3.35
N LEU A 299 39.60 2.73 3.73
CA LEU A 299 40.49 1.60 3.93
C LEU A 299 40.74 0.89 2.59
N ARG A 300 42.01 0.74 2.20
CA ARG A 300 42.38 0.09 0.94
C ARG A 300 42.58 -1.41 1.13
N GLY A 301 41.97 -2.20 0.24
CA GLY A 301 42.18 -3.66 0.18
C GLY A 301 41.55 -4.46 1.31
N VAL A 302 40.66 -3.85 2.08
CA VAL A 302 39.92 -4.52 3.17
C VAL A 302 38.67 -5.17 2.60
N GLN A 303 38.35 -6.38 3.07
CA GLN A 303 37.10 -7.05 2.70
C GLN A 303 35.91 -6.37 3.38
N PRO A 304 34.70 -6.47 2.80
CA PRO A 304 33.50 -6.01 3.49
C PRO A 304 33.33 -6.73 4.83
N ASN A 305 32.86 -6.00 5.82
CA ASN A 305 32.65 -6.53 7.15
C ASN A 305 31.47 -7.51 7.18
N ALA A 306 31.58 -8.54 8.02
CA ALA A 306 30.47 -9.43 8.33
C ALA A 306 29.47 -8.74 9.28
N THR A 307 29.98 -7.98 10.25
CA THR A 307 29.20 -7.15 11.16
C THR A 307 29.58 -5.67 11.05
N ALA A 308 28.63 -4.78 11.34
CA ALA A 308 28.89 -3.35 11.22
C ALA A 308 30.05 -2.95 12.13
N TRP A 309 30.98 -2.15 11.59
CA TRP A 309 32.14 -1.60 12.31
C TRP A 309 33.25 -2.58 12.73
N ASP A 310 33.29 -3.82 12.24
CA ASP A 310 34.39 -4.80 12.53
C ASP A 310 35.81 -4.30 12.22
N HIS A 311 35.95 -3.23 11.44
CA HIS A 311 37.24 -2.64 11.09
C HIS A 311 37.71 -1.61 12.13
N VAL A 312 36.88 -1.30 13.15
CA VAL A 312 37.17 -0.39 14.25
C VAL A 312 37.07 -1.15 15.57
N ASP A 313 38.04 -0.97 16.47
CA ASP A 313 37.92 -1.49 17.84
C ASP A 313 36.96 -0.63 18.65
N LEU A 314 35.73 -1.10 18.82
CA LEU A 314 34.69 -0.43 19.59
C LEU A 314 34.67 -0.85 21.08
N SER A 315 35.58 -1.73 21.52
CA SER A 315 35.58 -2.25 22.89
C SER A 315 35.68 -1.14 23.95
N PRO A 316 36.59 -0.15 23.84
CA PRO A 316 36.70 0.92 24.83
C PRO A 316 35.42 1.75 24.95
N LEU A 317 34.79 2.05 23.80
CA LEU A 317 33.55 2.81 23.77
C LEU A 317 32.38 2.00 24.35
N SER A 318 32.32 0.71 24.04
CA SER A 318 31.33 -0.22 24.60
C SER A 318 31.38 -0.26 26.12
N GLU A 319 32.58 -0.30 26.71
CA GLU A 319 32.77 -0.24 28.17
C GLU A 319 32.30 1.10 28.77
N GLU A 320 32.59 2.22 28.11
CA GLU A 320 32.19 3.55 28.56
C GLU A 320 30.66 3.74 28.53
N ILE A 321 29.98 3.22 27.50
CA ILE A 321 28.54 3.38 27.33
C ILE A 321 27.72 2.31 28.05
N ALA A 322 28.32 1.21 28.51
CA ALA A 322 27.64 0.12 29.20
C ALA A 322 26.72 0.57 30.36
N PRO A 323 27.06 1.59 31.18
CA PRO A 323 26.17 2.10 32.23
C PRO A 323 24.89 2.75 31.69
N PHE A 324 24.88 3.20 30.43
CA PHE A 324 23.79 3.94 29.80
C PHE A 324 23.03 3.12 28.76
N ALA A 325 23.59 1.97 28.34
CA ALA A 325 22.91 1.04 27.47
C ALA A 325 21.69 0.47 28.21
N THR A 326 20.51 1.05 27.96
CA THR A 326 19.24 0.41 28.35
C THR A 326 19.27 -1.01 27.81
N ALA A 327 19.02 -2.00 28.68
CA ALA A 327 18.97 -3.40 28.30
C ALA A 327 17.85 -3.66 27.27
N ARG A 328 18.11 -3.35 25.99
CA ARG A 328 17.36 -3.86 24.86
C ARG A 328 17.74 -5.33 24.72
N ARG A 329 17.18 -6.15 25.60
CA ARG A 329 17.13 -7.60 25.38
C ARG A 329 16.25 -7.84 24.16
N SER A 330 16.92 -8.17 23.05
CA SER A 330 16.51 -9.02 21.94
C SER A 330 15.00 -9.05 21.63
N ALA A 331 14.61 -8.30 20.61
CA ALA A 331 13.50 -8.66 19.72
C ALA A 331 14.08 -9.26 18.44
#